data_AF-A0A0J0XV34-F1
#
_entry.id   AF-A0A0J0XV34-F1
#
_cell.length_a   1.000
_cell.length_b   1.000
_cell.length_c   1.000
_cell.angle_alpha   90.00
_cell.angle_beta   90.00
_cell.angle_gamma   90.00
#
_symmetry.space_group_name_H-M   'P 1'
#
loop_
_entity.id
_entity.type
_entity.pdbx_description
1 polymer ?
#
loop_
_entity_poly.entity_id
_entity_poly.type
_entity_poly.pdbx_seq_one_letter_code
_entity_poly.pdbx_strand_id
1 'polypeptide(L)'
;MPHLTAIMADRKVPFHTFEFFPPRTAPGMANLLDRIQRLSSPPLNAPLAVSVTWGAGGSTAERSLELAEAIVAMGMEVILHLTCTNMPKVKVDTALERARSLGITNVLALRGDAPRPDEYAEAESSQTIDEFNHADDLVRYIRDKHGDFFCIGVAGYPTPHPDAESAAADMHWLKNKCDAGADYIITQLFYDFGQFEAWVAACRAAGVTQPIIPGVMPIQSYSSFRRLINLTKCVVPEKILRDLDPIKSNDAAVKQYGAQLATDLVKELIESRLVPGVHFCTLNLERSVRTILENVEWTLDHAHPVHGSPRARHNQLISDEALPTVEGQPISIRASDATQLAQWSLSRAAAAATSPTKLPPIPGVIPGVGEDPWDEFPNGRFTDVRSPAYGEIDGWGSGLKITPTQALREWGTPTSAADLATVFQAYLRGDERTPTTPFCDMPLSPESSLILPHLLALNSADKAYWTVGSQPAVDAASSADPMHGWGPVGGYVFQKAFVEFFVPLSEVQRLEAKLVSMSAEGADGSPTQSLISMYAANRRGDYATNTQKDAVNAVTWGVFPGQEIQQSTIIEEISFLAWKEEAFEIWQEWARLYPRGSPARSYLDGVADEWWLVSLIHHDYKDKDALWRFLLE
;
A
#
# COMPACT_ATOMS: atom_id res chain seq x y z
N MET A 1 15.76 -27.90 -8.81
CA MET A 1 15.19 -27.10 -9.91
C MET A 1 16.32 -26.26 -10.48
N PRO A 2 16.35 -25.92 -11.79
CA PRO A 2 17.35 -24.99 -12.29
C PRO A 2 17.22 -23.65 -11.54
N HIS A 3 18.34 -23.04 -11.20
CA HIS A 3 18.35 -21.69 -10.61
C HIS A 3 17.78 -20.67 -11.58
N LEU A 4 17.19 -19.58 -11.07
CA LEU A 4 16.68 -18.49 -11.90
C LEU A 4 17.68 -18.02 -12.95
N THR A 5 18.96 -17.89 -12.59
CA THR A 5 20.02 -17.48 -13.53
C THR A 5 20.27 -18.48 -14.67
N ALA A 6 20.11 -19.78 -14.43
CA ALA A 6 20.16 -20.78 -15.48
C ALA A 6 18.95 -20.66 -16.42
N ILE A 7 17.76 -20.43 -15.85
CA ILE A 7 16.55 -20.18 -16.66
C ILE A 7 16.71 -18.90 -17.48
N MET A 8 17.30 -17.85 -16.92
CA MET A 8 17.60 -16.60 -17.63
C MET A 8 18.57 -16.83 -18.80
N ALA A 9 19.64 -17.60 -18.58
CA ALA A 9 20.66 -17.87 -19.60
C ALA A 9 20.13 -18.69 -20.79
N ASP A 10 19.19 -19.61 -20.56
CA ASP A 10 18.58 -20.44 -21.61
C ASP A 10 17.57 -19.68 -22.48
N ARG A 11 17.10 -18.50 -22.03
CA ARG A 11 16.11 -17.71 -22.77
C ARG A 11 16.73 -16.95 -23.93
N LYS A 12 16.03 -17.00 -25.07
CA LYS A 12 16.37 -16.26 -26.29
C LYS A 12 15.59 -14.96 -26.47
N VAL A 13 14.58 -14.77 -25.63
CA VAL A 13 13.71 -13.58 -25.63
C VAL A 13 13.74 -12.94 -24.24
N PRO A 14 13.55 -11.61 -24.16
CA PRO A 14 13.41 -10.93 -22.89
C PRO A 14 12.38 -11.58 -21.99
N PHE A 15 12.59 -11.47 -20.68
CA PHE A 15 11.63 -11.89 -19.67
C PHE A 15 11.15 -10.72 -18.83
N HIS A 16 10.10 -10.97 -18.05
CA HIS A 16 9.70 -10.10 -16.96
C HIS A 16 9.50 -10.86 -15.66
N THR A 17 9.55 -10.13 -14.57
CA THR A 17 9.15 -10.57 -13.23
C THR A 17 8.23 -9.51 -12.63
N PHE A 18 7.37 -9.91 -11.70
CA PHE A 18 6.49 -8.98 -10.97
C PHE A 18 6.88 -8.94 -9.50
N GLU A 19 6.77 -7.79 -8.85
CA GLU A 19 6.85 -7.67 -7.40
C GLU A 19 5.50 -7.31 -6.81
N PHE A 20 5.13 -8.03 -5.75
CA PHE A 20 3.94 -7.78 -4.94
C PHE A 20 4.30 -7.73 -3.47
N PHE A 21 3.53 -6.97 -2.70
CA PHE A 21 3.63 -6.94 -1.25
C PHE A 21 2.44 -7.65 -0.60
N PRO A 22 2.61 -8.29 0.57
CA PRO A 22 1.53 -9.02 1.23
C PRO A 22 0.40 -8.07 1.67
N PRO A 23 -0.87 -8.31 1.26
CA PRO A 23 -2.00 -7.49 1.68
C PRO A 23 -2.24 -7.59 3.18
N ARG A 24 -2.81 -6.52 3.76
CA ARG A 24 -3.11 -6.44 5.19
C ARG A 24 -4.37 -7.19 5.60
N THR A 25 -5.30 -7.39 4.66
CA THR A 25 -6.62 -7.96 4.90
C THR A 25 -6.78 -9.28 4.15
N ALA A 26 -7.60 -10.20 4.68
CA ALA A 26 -7.91 -11.45 4.01
C ALA A 26 -8.64 -11.25 2.65
N PRO A 27 -9.60 -10.31 2.51
CA PRO A 27 -10.16 -9.97 1.21
C PRO A 27 -9.13 -9.41 0.22
N GLY A 28 -8.21 -8.55 0.69
CA GLY A 28 -7.11 -8.03 -0.12
C GLY A 28 -6.18 -9.15 -0.60
N MET A 29 -5.90 -10.14 0.23
CA MET A 29 -5.14 -11.35 -0.14
C MET A 29 -5.84 -12.12 -1.28
N ALA A 30 -7.13 -12.44 -1.11
CA ALA A 30 -7.89 -13.16 -2.15
C ALA A 30 -7.87 -12.41 -3.50
N ASN A 31 -8.09 -11.10 -3.47
CA ASN A 31 -8.07 -10.28 -4.69
C ASN A 31 -6.67 -10.15 -5.30
N LEU A 32 -5.61 -10.12 -4.49
CA LEU A 32 -4.25 -10.14 -5.00
C LEU A 32 -3.96 -11.43 -5.75
N LEU A 33 -4.35 -12.56 -5.17
CA LEU A 33 -4.16 -13.88 -5.77
C LEU A 33 -4.87 -13.97 -7.14
N ASP A 34 -6.09 -13.46 -7.23
CA ASP A 34 -6.83 -13.37 -8.50
C ASP A 34 -6.13 -12.45 -9.53
N ARG A 35 -5.56 -11.32 -9.09
CA ARG A 35 -4.77 -10.41 -9.96
C ARG A 35 -3.51 -11.08 -10.48
N ILE A 36 -2.75 -11.73 -9.60
CA ILE A 36 -1.53 -12.45 -9.95
C ILE A 36 -1.86 -13.54 -10.98
N GLN A 37 -2.96 -14.28 -10.79
CA GLN A 37 -3.40 -15.29 -11.73
C GLN A 37 -3.72 -14.68 -13.11
N ARG A 38 -4.42 -13.55 -13.18
CA ARG A 38 -4.72 -12.86 -14.45
C ARG A 38 -3.47 -12.34 -15.15
N LEU A 39 -2.55 -11.72 -14.41
CA LEU A 39 -1.28 -11.22 -14.96
C LEU A 39 -0.35 -12.34 -15.45
N SER A 40 -0.54 -13.55 -14.93
CA SER A 40 0.29 -14.72 -15.24
C SER A 40 -0.39 -15.70 -16.21
N SER A 41 -1.58 -15.36 -16.71
CA SER A 41 -2.39 -16.20 -17.60
C SER A 41 -2.45 -15.63 -19.02
N PRO A 42 -2.72 -16.47 -20.03
CA PRO A 42 -3.00 -16.01 -21.39
C PRO A 42 -4.09 -14.91 -21.41
N PRO A 43 -3.97 -13.89 -22.27
CA PRO A 43 -3.06 -13.80 -23.42
C PRO A 43 -1.65 -13.26 -23.09
N LEU A 44 -1.35 -12.91 -21.84
CA LEU A 44 -0.02 -12.43 -21.46
C LEU A 44 0.98 -13.58 -21.40
N ASN A 45 2.24 -13.28 -21.71
CA ASN A 45 3.32 -14.23 -21.42
C ASN A 45 3.45 -14.40 -19.91
N ALA A 46 3.63 -15.63 -19.44
CA ALA A 46 3.84 -15.88 -18.02
C ALA A 46 5.14 -15.20 -17.54
N PRO A 47 5.15 -14.60 -16.34
CA PRO A 47 6.37 -14.05 -15.75
C PRO A 47 7.39 -15.17 -15.49
N LEU A 48 8.67 -14.82 -15.51
CA LEU A 48 9.73 -15.74 -15.16
C LEU A 48 9.66 -16.14 -13.68
N ALA A 49 9.30 -15.18 -12.82
CA ALA A 49 9.10 -15.35 -11.39
C ALA A 49 8.27 -14.19 -10.84
N VAL A 50 7.69 -14.42 -9.66
CA VAL A 50 6.99 -13.42 -8.87
C VAL A 50 7.76 -13.18 -7.58
N SER A 51 8.09 -11.93 -7.32
CA SER A 51 8.77 -11.49 -6.11
C SER A 51 7.77 -11.12 -5.03
N VAL A 52 8.04 -11.54 -3.80
CA VAL A 52 7.23 -11.23 -2.62
C VAL A 52 8.07 -10.41 -1.66
N THR A 53 7.61 -9.19 -1.37
CA THR A 53 8.35 -8.28 -0.49
C THR A 53 8.33 -8.75 0.97
N TRP A 54 9.26 -8.21 1.75
CA TRP A 54 9.49 -8.54 3.15
C TRP A 54 9.76 -7.26 3.94
N GLY A 55 8.94 -7.00 4.95
CA GLY A 55 9.05 -5.81 5.79
C GLY A 55 10.35 -5.77 6.61
N ALA A 56 10.87 -4.57 6.88
CA ALA A 56 12.05 -4.39 7.71
C ALA A 56 11.86 -5.06 9.10
N GLY A 57 12.91 -5.70 9.62
CA GLY A 57 12.85 -6.42 10.90
C GLY A 57 11.89 -7.64 10.92
N GLY A 58 11.35 -8.03 9.77
CA GLY A 58 10.41 -9.15 9.67
C GLY A 58 8.99 -8.82 10.11
N SER A 59 8.60 -7.54 10.07
CA SER A 59 7.24 -7.09 10.43
C SER A 59 6.14 -7.78 9.62
N THR A 60 6.42 -8.19 8.38
CA THR A 60 5.47 -8.90 7.52
C THR A 60 5.81 -10.38 7.30
N ALA A 61 6.75 -10.95 8.06
CA ALA A 61 7.33 -12.28 7.79
C ALA A 61 6.28 -13.37 7.52
N GLU A 62 5.26 -13.47 8.39
CA GLU A 62 4.19 -14.47 8.26
C GLU A 62 3.38 -14.26 6.98
N ARG A 63 2.86 -13.04 6.76
CA ARG A 63 2.04 -12.71 5.58
C ARG A 63 2.83 -12.86 4.26
N SER A 64 4.12 -12.53 4.26
CA SER A 64 5.01 -12.73 3.11
C SER A 64 5.17 -14.21 2.77
N LEU A 65 5.32 -15.08 3.79
CA LEU A 65 5.41 -16.52 3.59
C LEU A 65 4.08 -17.14 3.14
N GLU A 66 2.95 -16.67 3.67
CA GLU A 66 1.61 -17.08 3.23
C GLU A 66 1.35 -16.74 1.75
N LEU A 67 1.68 -15.50 1.35
CA LEU A 67 1.58 -15.07 -0.06
C LEU A 67 2.50 -15.92 -0.95
N ALA A 68 3.74 -16.14 -0.53
CA ALA A 68 4.69 -16.97 -1.26
C ALA A 68 4.20 -18.43 -1.41
N GLU A 69 3.64 -19.02 -0.36
CA GLU A 69 3.04 -20.37 -0.40
C GLU A 69 1.87 -20.45 -1.38
N ALA A 70 0.99 -19.44 -1.40
CA ALA A 70 -0.12 -19.37 -2.34
C ALA A 70 0.36 -19.25 -3.80
N ILE A 71 1.38 -18.43 -4.07
CA ILE A 71 1.97 -18.28 -5.42
C ILE A 71 2.65 -19.57 -5.88
N VAL A 72 3.37 -20.26 -4.97
CA VAL A 72 3.93 -21.59 -5.26
C VAL A 72 2.81 -22.59 -5.57
N ALA A 73 1.69 -22.53 -4.87
CA ALA A 73 0.54 -23.40 -5.13
C ALA A 73 -0.11 -23.16 -6.51
N MET A 74 -0.01 -21.93 -7.04
CA MET A 74 -0.39 -21.60 -8.42
C MET A 74 0.62 -22.09 -9.48
N GLY A 75 1.78 -22.60 -9.06
CA GLY A 75 2.79 -23.17 -9.95
C GLY A 75 3.77 -22.15 -10.53
N MET A 76 3.90 -20.98 -9.92
CA MET A 76 4.86 -19.94 -10.33
C MET A 76 6.15 -20.01 -9.51
N GLU A 77 7.26 -19.60 -10.12
CA GLU A 77 8.52 -19.40 -9.41
C GLU A 77 8.42 -18.18 -8.49
N VAL A 78 8.94 -18.29 -7.27
CA VAL A 78 8.95 -17.21 -6.28
C VAL A 78 10.38 -16.71 -6.05
N ILE A 79 10.52 -15.39 -5.98
CA ILE A 79 11.67 -14.69 -5.40
C ILE A 79 11.23 -14.17 -4.03
N LEU A 80 11.71 -14.76 -2.95
CA LEU A 80 11.36 -14.30 -1.60
C LEU A 80 12.35 -13.23 -1.15
N HIS A 81 11.86 -12.02 -0.84
CA HIS A 81 12.69 -11.01 -0.20
C HIS A 81 13.03 -11.47 1.22
N LEU A 82 14.27 -11.17 1.66
CA LEU A 82 14.69 -11.43 3.02
C LEU A 82 15.65 -10.33 3.47
N THR A 83 15.24 -9.56 4.47
CA THR A 83 16.09 -8.55 5.13
C THR A 83 16.98 -9.23 6.18
N CYS A 84 18.05 -8.58 6.64
CA CYS A 84 18.97 -9.19 7.61
C CYS A 84 19.26 -8.34 8.84
N THR A 85 19.15 -7.02 8.75
CA THR A 85 19.23 -6.15 9.92
C THR A 85 17.96 -6.31 10.75
N ASN A 86 18.04 -6.03 12.05
CA ASN A 86 16.88 -5.98 12.93
C ASN A 86 16.13 -7.31 13.11
N MET A 87 16.76 -8.44 12.81
CA MET A 87 16.16 -9.75 12.99
C MET A 87 17.10 -10.67 13.74
N PRO A 88 16.63 -11.36 14.80
CA PRO A 88 17.36 -12.47 15.37
C PRO A 88 17.65 -13.49 14.27
N LYS A 89 18.87 -14.02 14.25
CA LYS A 89 19.29 -15.07 13.31
C LYS A 89 18.28 -16.23 13.20
N VAL A 90 17.67 -16.61 14.33
CA VAL A 90 16.63 -17.64 14.37
C VAL A 90 15.45 -17.34 13.44
N LYS A 91 15.06 -16.07 13.27
CA LYS A 91 14.01 -15.67 12.31
C LYS A 91 14.48 -15.86 10.87
N VAL A 92 15.74 -15.52 10.57
CA VAL A 92 16.36 -15.74 9.25
C VAL A 92 16.39 -17.24 8.93
N ASP A 93 16.85 -18.05 9.88
CA ASP A 93 16.89 -19.52 9.74
C ASP A 93 15.49 -20.10 9.51
N THR A 94 14.51 -19.68 10.30
CA THR A 94 13.11 -20.11 10.17
C THR A 94 12.55 -19.74 8.79
N ALA A 95 12.83 -18.53 8.30
CA ALA A 95 12.38 -18.09 6.98
C ALA A 95 13.01 -18.92 5.85
N LEU A 96 14.33 -19.18 5.92
CA LEU A 96 15.06 -19.98 4.92
C LEU A 96 14.60 -21.45 4.94
N GLU A 97 14.38 -22.03 6.12
CA GLU A 97 13.84 -23.39 6.27
C GLU A 97 12.42 -23.49 5.71
N ARG A 98 11.56 -22.50 6.00
CA ARG A 98 10.20 -22.45 5.46
C ARG A 98 10.23 -22.31 3.94
N ALA A 99 11.03 -21.40 3.38
CA ALA A 99 11.21 -21.22 1.94
C ALA A 99 11.64 -22.54 1.28
N ARG A 100 12.61 -23.23 1.87
CA ARG A 100 13.07 -24.56 1.42
C ARG A 100 11.96 -25.61 1.48
N SER A 101 11.16 -25.64 2.54
CA SER A 101 10.04 -26.58 2.69
C SER A 101 8.95 -26.38 1.65
N LEU A 102 8.75 -25.13 1.22
CA LEU A 102 7.82 -24.75 0.14
C LEU A 102 8.40 -25.03 -1.26
N GLY A 103 9.69 -25.32 -1.36
CA GLY A 103 10.39 -25.51 -2.63
C GLY A 103 10.81 -24.21 -3.30
N ILE A 104 10.79 -23.08 -2.58
CA ILE A 104 11.32 -21.81 -3.05
C ILE A 104 12.85 -21.93 -3.12
N THR A 105 13.41 -21.58 -4.28
CA THR A 105 14.86 -21.66 -4.53
C THR A 105 15.47 -20.30 -4.83
N ASN A 106 14.70 -19.21 -4.84
CA ASN A 106 15.22 -17.88 -5.13
C ASN A 106 14.96 -16.94 -3.94
N VAL A 107 16.02 -16.30 -3.47
CA VAL A 107 15.98 -15.33 -2.35
C VAL A 107 16.61 -14.03 -2.81
N LEU A 108 15.95 -12.91 -2.53
CA LEU A 108 16.55 -11.58 -2.68
C LEU A 108 17.08 -11.14 -1.31
N ALA A 109 18.41 -11.22 -1.13
CA ALA A 109 19.07 -10.84 0.12
C ALA A 109 19.20 -9.32 0.21
N LEU A 110 18.59 -8.75 1.23
CA LEU A 110 18.51 -7.31 1.47
C LEU A 110 19.07 -6.99 2.86
N ARG A 111 19.58 -5.78 3.02
CA ARG A 111 19.91 -5.25 4.36
C ARG A 111 18.63 -5.12 5.18
N GLY A 112 17.66 -4.42 4.59
CA GLY A 112 16.57 -3.78 5.34
C GLY A 112 16.93 -2.33 5.63
N ASP A 113 15.91 -1.53 5.95
CA ASP A 113 16.13 -0.17 6.42
C ASP A 113 16.81 -0.20 7.80
N ALA A 114 17.57 0.87 8.09
CA ALA A 114 18.40 0.93 9.29
C ALA A 114 17.57 0.68 10.57
N PRO A 115 18.12 -0.03 11.57
CA PRO A 115 17.59 -0.05 12.93
C PRO A 115 17.26 1.36 13.38
N ARG A 116 16.04 1.59 13.85
CA ARG A 116 15.83 2.70 14.77
C ARG A 116 16.54 2.29 16.06
N PRO A 117 17.45 3.10 16.62
CA PRO A 117 18.47 2.67 17.61
C PRO A 117 17.98 1.82 18.79
N ASP A 118 16.69 1.87 19.13
CA ASP A 118 16.12 1.21 20.31
C ASP A 118 15.07 0.11 20.01
N GLU A 119 14.83 -0.21 18.73
CA GLU A 119 13.71 -1.04 18.27
C GLU A 119 13.85 -2.54 18.59
N TYR A 120 15.08 -3.06 18.74
CA TYR A 120 15.35 -4.50 18.92
C TYR A 120 16.22 -4.84 20.13
N ALA A 121 16.49 -3.89 21.02
CA ALA A 121 17.14 -4.21 22.29
C ALA A 121 16.15 -4.96 23.22
N GLU A 122 15.59 -6.11 22.86
CA GLU A 122 14.93 -6.92 23.88
C GLU A 122 15.90 -7.19 25.04
N ALA A 123 15.32 -7.24 26.24
CA ALA A 123 15.93 -7.22 27.55
C ALA A 123 17.32 -7.86 27.63
N GLU A 124 18.18 -7.31 28.51
CA GLU A 124 19.39 -7.94 29.04
C GLU A 124 19.28 -9.47 29.13
N SER A 125 19.60 -10.13 28.02
CA SER A 125 19.67 -11.57 27.87
C SER A 125 20.77 -11.80 26.85
N SER A 126 21.98 -11.92 27.40
CA SER A 126 23.15 -12.54 26.80
C SER A 126 23.48 -12.16 25.34
N GLN A 127 24.46 -11.26 25.16
CA GLN A 127 25.46 -11.36 24.08
C GLN A 127 24.93 -11.82 22.70
N THR A 128 23.96 -11.13 22.09
CA THR A 128 23.75 -11.26 20.65
C THR A 128 24.45 -10.09 19.97
N ILE A 129 25.67 -10.36 19.50
CA ILE A 129 26.34 -9.53 18.49
C ILE A 129 25.36 -9.47 17.30
N ASP A 130 25.06 -8.28 16.76
CA ASP A 130 24.32 -8.15 15.50
C ASP A 130 25.07 -8.94 14.41
N GLU A 131 24.61 -10.17 14.13
CA GLU A 131 25.31 -11.10 13.23
C GLU A 131 25.30 -10.61 11.77
N PHE A 132 24.35 -9.74 11.40
CA PHE A 132 24.21 -9.19 10.05
C PHE A 132 24.11 -7.66 10.09
N ASN A 133 25.08 -6.98 9.46
CA ASN A 133 25.11 -5.51 9.35
C ASN A 133 24.77 -5.05 7.93
N HIS A 134 25.14 -5.88 6.95
CA HIS A 134 24.97 -5.60 5.54
C HIS A 134 24.38 -6.80 4.80
N ALA A 135 23.82 -6.55 3.61
CA ALA A 135 23.24 -7.62 2.80
C ALA A 135 24.27 -8.70 2.39
N ASP A 136 25.55 -8.35 2.25
CA ASP A 136 26.62 -9.32 1.96
C ASP A 136 26.85 -10.31 3.11
N ASP A 137 26.59 -9.91 4.37
CA ASP A 137 26.64 -10.86 5.50
C ASP A 137 25.58 -11.95 5.33
N LEU A 138 24.37 -11.57 4.94
CA LEU A 138 23.29 -12.51 4.66
C LEU A 138 23.61 -13.41 3.46
N VAL A 139 24.22 -12.87 2.39
CA VAL A 139 24.66 -13.66 1.24
C VAL A 139 25.67 -14.72 1.69
N ARG A 140 26.73 -14.33 2.41
CA ARG A 140 27.75 -15.27 2.92
C ARG A 140 27.12 -16.33 3.82
N TYR A 141 26.19 -15.92 4.68
CA TYR A 141 25.50 -16.80 5.60
C TYR A 141 24.66 -17.86 4.90
N ILE A 142 23.85 -17.45 3.91
CA ILE A 142 23.04 -18.37 3.11
C ILE A 142 23.97 -19.35 2.37
N ARG A 143 25.08 -18.86 1.81
CA ARG A 143 26.08 -19.71 1.14
C ARG A 143 26.73 -20.71 2.10
N ASP A 144 27.11 -20.30 3.30
CA ASP A 144 27.70 -21.19 4.32
C ASP A 144 26.72 -22.29 4.76
N LYS A 145 25.45 -21.93 5.01
CA LYS A 145 24.45 -22.86 5.56
C LYS A 145 23.72 -23.71 4.53
N HIS A 146 23.47 -23.15 3.36
CA HIS A 146 22.63 -23.77 2.34
C HIS A 146 23.38 -24.07 1.04
N GLY A 147 24.66 -23.70 0.93
CA GLY A 147 25.47 -23.90 -0.27
C GLY A 147 24.81 -23.28 -1.50
N ASP A 148 24.73 -24.08 -2.56
CA ASP A 148 24.11 -23.70 -3.83
C ASP A 148 22.62 -24.11 -3.89
N PHE A 149 21.93 -24.29 -2.75
CA PHE A 149 20.49 -24.57 -2.80
C PHE A 149 19.67 -23.36 -3.28
N PHE A 150 20.06 -22.15 -2.87
CA PHE A 150 19.37 -20.92 -3.21
C PHE A 150 20.10 -20.19 -4.35
N CYS A 151 19.34 -19.68 -5.31
CA CYS A 151 19.74 -18.63 -6.23
C CYS A 151 19.55 -17.27 -5.53
N ILE A 152 20.64 -16.56 -5.26
CA ILE A 152 20.65 -15.36 -4.41
C ILE A 152 20.72 -14.10 -5.26
N GLY A 153 19.69 -13.28 -5.22
CA GLY A 153 19.71 -11.93 -5.75
C GLY A 153 20.18 -10.93 -4.71
N VAL A 154 20.69 -9.78 -5.15
CA VAL A 154 20.95 -8.60 -4.30
C VAL A 154 20.45 -7.31 -4.96
N ALA A 155 20.13 -6.30 -4.15
CA ALA A 155 19.75 -4.99 -4.67
C ALA A 155 20.94 -4.20 -5.24
N GLY A 156 20.75 -3.46 -6.32
CA GLY A 156 21.70 -2.49 -6.87
C GLY A 156 21.05 -1.11 -7.09
N TYR A 157 21.80 -0.02 -7.02
CA TYR A 157 21.24 1.33 -7.02
C TYR A 157 21.82 2.17 -8.17
N PRO A 158 21.08 2.39 -9.27
CA PRO A 158 21.56 3.21 -10.39
C PRO A 158 21.86 4.67 -10.00
N THR A 159 21.08 5.20 -9.05
CA THR A 159 21.42 6.41 -8.29
C THR A 159 21.97 5.97 -6.92
N PRO A 160 23.11 6.50 -6.44
CA PRO A 160 23.73 6.03 -5.20
C PRO A 160 22.75 5.97 -4.03
N HIS A 161 22.88 4.93 -3.20
CA HIS A 161 22.05 4.76 -2.00
C HIS A 161 22.12 6.02 -1.11
N PRO A 162 21.01 6.48 -0.49
CA PRO A 162 21.01 7.69 0.36
C PRO A 162 22.03 7.67 1.51
N ASP A 163 22.28 6.49 2.08
CA ASP A 163 23.29 6.28 3.14
C ASP A 163 24.73 6.19 2.61
N ALA A 164 24.96 6.17 1.29
CA ALA A 164 26.29 6.00 0.73
C ALA A 164 27.09 7.31 0.79
N GLU A 165 28.35 7.22 1.23
CA GLU A 165 29.27 8.37 1.28
C GLU A 165 29.59 8.93 -0.11
N SER A 166 29.58 8.07 -1.13
CA SER A 166 29.81 8.44 -2.53
C SER A 166 29.33 7.34 -3.47
N ALA A 167 29.18 7.67 -4.76
CA ALA A 167 28.88 6.68 -5.81
C ALA A 167 29.95 5.57 -5.91
N ALA A 168 31.23 5.91 -5.66
CA ALA A 168 32.32 4.94 -5.67
C ALA A 168 32.22 3.96 -4.48
N ALA A 169 31.84 4.46 -3.30
CA ALA A 169 31.60 3.62 -2.12
C ALA A 169 30.41 2.68 -2.34
N ASP A 170 29.31 3.19 -2.92
CA ASP A 170 28.14 2.37 -3.24
C ASP A 170 28.48 1.23 -4.22
N MET A 171 29.24 1.54 -5.28
CA MET A 171 29.73 0.54 -6.24
C MET A 171 30.65 -0.51 -5.58
N HIS A 172 31.52 -0.09 -4.65
CA HIS A 172 32.37 -1.01 -3.90
C HIS A 172 31.52 -2.02 -3.09
N TRP A 173 30.48 -1.55 -2.40
CA TRP A 173 29.58 -2.42 -1.65
C TRP A 173 28.72 -3.33 -2.55
N LEU A 174 28.31 -2.85 -3.73
CA LEU A 174 27.69 -3.72 -4.73
C LEU A 174 28.62 -4.87 -5.12
N LYS A 175 29.89 -4.56 -5.44
CA LYS A 175 30.89 -5.57 -5.78
C LYS A 175 31.12 -6.56 -4.64
N ASN A 176 31.19 -6.08 -3.39
CA ASN A 176 31.33 -6.95 -2.21
C ASN A 176 30.16 -7.93 -2.06
N LYS A 177 28.92 -7.50 -2.32
CA LYS A 177 27.74 -8.39 -2.34
C LYS A 177 27.83 -9.44 -3.44
N CYS A 178 28.29 -9.05 -4.63
CA CYS A 178 28.53 -9.97 -5.73
C CYS A 178 29.61 -11.01 -5.39
N ASP A 179 30.73 -10.57 -4.81
CA ASP A 179 31.85 -11.43 -4.43
C ASP A 179 31.53 -12.35 -3.25
N ALA A 180 30.60 -11.95 -2.38
CA ALA A 180 30.06 -12.80 -1.32
C ALA A 180 29.28 -14.02 -1.86
N GLY A 181 28.92 -14.03 -3.14
CA GLY A 181 28.27 -15.14 -3.82
C GLY A 181 26.87 -14.84 -4.34
N ALA A 182 26.51 -13.59 -4.60
CA ALA A 182 25.25 -13.26 -5.26
C ALA A 182 25.27 -13.70 -6.75
N ASP A 183 24.13 -14.19 -7.23
CA ASP A 183 23.95 -14.74 -8.57
C ASP A 183 23.41 -13.71 -9.57
N TYR A 184 22.60 -12.75 -9.12
CA TYR A 184 22.02 -11.70 -9.95
C TYR A 184 21.75 -10.42 -9.15
N ILE A 185 21.50 -9.32 -9.87
CA ILE A 185 21.19 -8.02 -9.29
C ILE A 185 19.80 -7.60 -9.75
N ILE A 186 18.94 -7.15 -8.84
CA ILE A 186 17.73 -6.38 -9.16
C ILE A 186 18.00 -4.92 -8.80
N THR A 187 17.74 -4.00 -9.72
CA THR A 187 17.99 -2.58 -9.44
C THR A 187 16.83 -1.93 -8.71
N GLN A 188 17.14 -0.93 -7.89
CA GLN A 188 16.19 0.11 -7.52
C GLN A 188 15.65 0.79 -8.80
N LEU A 189 14.42 1.33 -8.70
CA LEU A 189 13.75 2.08 -9.75
C LEU A 189 14.55 3.30 -10.22
N PHE A 190 14.37 3.66 -11.49
CA PHE A 190 14.97 4.82 -12.14
C PHE A 190 14.07 5.30 -13.29
N TYR A 191 14.26 6.57 -13.69
CA TYR A 191 13.49 7.18 -14.78
C TYR A 191 14.38 7.79 -15.88
N ASP A 192 15.69 7.64 -15.76
CA ASP A 192 16.70 8.13 -16.70
C ASP A 192 17.51 6.93 -17.24
N PHE A 193 17.22 6.53 -18.47
CA PHE A 193 17.91 5.42 -19.12
C PHE A 193 19.40 5.70 -19.35
N GLY A 194 19.78 6.95 -19.65
CA GLY A 194 21.18 7.32 -19.87
C GLY A 194 22.03 7.17 -18.61
N GLN A 195 21.50 7.57 -17.46
CA GLN A 195 22.15 7.32 -16.16
C GLN A 195 22.26 5.83 -15.85
N PHE A 196 21.21 5.06 -16.14
CA PHE A 196 21.24 3.60 -15.97
C PHE A 196 22.30 2.94 -16.85
N GLU A 197 22.39 3.30 -18.13
CA GLU A 197 23.41 2.78 -19.05
C GLU A 197 24.84 3.06 -18.55
N ALA A 198 25.09 4.31 -18.11
CA ALA A 198 26.37 4.68 -17.53
C ALA A 198 26.70 3.87 -16.26
N TRP A 199 25.69 3.61 -15.42
CA TRP A 199 25.84 2.79 -14.22
C TRP A 199 26.15 1.33 -14.55
N VAL A 200 25.49 0.74 -15.55
CA VAL A 200 25.81 -0.62 -16.02
C VAL A 200 27.26 -0.68 -16.51
N ALA A 201 27.73 0.30 -17.28
CA ALA A 201 29.13 0.37 -17.72
C ALA A 201 30.11 0.43 -16.53
N ALA A 202 29.78 1.20 -15.49
CA ALA A 202 30.57 1.27 -14.26
C ALA A 202 30.59 -0.07 -13.50
N CYS A 203 29.45 -0.76 -13.40
CA CYS A 203 29.38 -2.12 -12.85
C CYS A 203 30.33 -3.08 -13.56
N ARG A 204 30.31 -3.08 -14.91
CA ARG A 204 31.20 -3.94 -15.71
C ARG A 204 32.67 -3.56 -15.53
N ALA A 205 33.00 -2.27 -15.48
CA ALA A 205 34.36 -1.80 -15.23
C ALA A 205 34.87 -2.17 -13.83
N ALA A 206 33.99 -2.25 -12.84
CA ALA A 206 34.29 -2.73 -11.48
C ALA A 206 34.39 -4.27 -11.37
N GLY A 207 34.16 -5.00 -12.47
CA GLY A 207 34.23 -6.46 -12.51
C GLY A 207 32.97 -7.18 -12.04
N VAL A 208 31.83 -6.51 -11.98
CA VAL A 208 30.53 -7.16 -11.72
C VAL A 208 30.09 -7.93 -12.97
N THR A 209 30.03 -9.25 -12.89
CA THR A 209 29.68 -10.14 -14.02
C THR A 209 28.24 -10.65 -13.97
N GLN A 210 27.59 -10.53 -12.81
CA GLN A 210 26.22 -10.97 -12.59
C GLN A 210 25.25 -10.27 -13.55
N PRO A 211 24.18 -10.97 -14.01
CA PRO A 211 23.10 -10.35 -14.76
C PRO A 211 22.40 -9.29 -13.90
N ILE A 212 22.07 -8.17 -14.55
CA ILE A 212 21.39 -7.02 -13.94
C ILE A 212 19.96 -7.00 -14.48
N ILE A 213 18.98 -7.00 -13.60
CA ILE A 213 17.55 -6.93 -13.91
C ILE A 213 17.05 -5.54 -13.46
N PRO A 214 16.72 -4.62 -14.38
CA PRO A 214 16.26 -3.29 -14.06
C PRO A 214 14.86 -3.29 -13.45
N GLY A 215 14.71 -2.58 -12.32
CA GLY A 215 13.42 -2.29 -11.70
C GLY A 215 12.68 -1.17 -12.44
N VAL A 216 11.44 -1.43 -12.85
CA VAL A 216 10.56 -0.49 -13.55
C VAL A 216 9.27 -0.34 -12.75
N MET A 217 8.95 0.90 -12.35
CA MET A 217 7.72 1.20 -11.64
C MET A 217 6.88 2.25 -12.39
N PRO A 218 5.68 1.89 -12.89
CA PRO A 218 4.80 2.82 -13.55
C PRO A 218 4.28 3.87 -12.57
N ILE A 219 4.16 5.12 -13.02
CA ILE A 219 3.62 6.21 -12.20
C ILE A 219 2.10 6.05 -12.06
N GLN A 220 1.62 5.94 -10.83
CA GLN A 220 0.20 5.68 -10.52
C GLN A 220 -0.59 6.93 -10.11
N SER A 221 0.06 7.85 -9.39
CA SER A 221 -0.51 9.13 -8.99
C SER A 221 0.63 10.13 -8.82
N TYR A 222 0.31 11.41 -8.94
CA TYR A 222 1.30 12.47 -8.80
C TYR A 222 1.87 12.53 -7.36
N SER A 223 0.99 12.41 -6.36
CA SER A 223 1.36 12.46 -4.95
C SER A 223 2.28 11.31 -4.53
N SER A 224 1.91 10.06 -4.85
CA SER A 224 2.73 8.89 -4.53
C SER A 224 4.08 8.93 -5.26
N PHE A 225 4.10 9.40 -6.51
CA PHE A 225 5.33 9.57 -7.26
C PHE A 225 6.27 10.61 -6.65
N ARG A 226 5.75 11.78 -6.26
CA ARG A 226 6.55 12.82 -5.57
C ARG A 226 7.13 12.32 -4.25
N ARG A 227 6.36 11.54 -3.49
CA ARG A 227 6.82 10.91 -2.25
C ARG A 227 7.94 9.91 -2.51
N LEU A 228 7.76 9.02 -3.48
CA LEU A 228 8.75 8.02 -3.85
C LEU A 228 10.10 8.63 -4.21
N ILE A 229 10.12 9.64 -5.07
CA ILE A 229 11.38 10.24 -5.55
C ILE A 229 12.08 11.01 -4.42
N ASN A 230 11.32 11.56 -3.48
CA ASN A 230 11.86 12.20 -2.28
C ASN A 230 12.45 11.19 -1.30
N LEU A 231 11.84 10.02 -1.14
CA LEU A 231 12.32 8.94 -0.27
C LEU A 231 13.59 8.29 -0.85
N THR A 232 13.54 7.90 -2.11
CA THR A 232 14.63 7.17 -2.79
C THR A 232 15.76 8.07 -3.26
N LYS A 233 15.54 9.40 -3.28
CA LYS A 233 16.43 10.39 -3.93
C LYS A 233 16.68 10.08 -5.41
N CYS A 234 15.77 9.34 -6.04
CA CYS A 234 15.84 9.00 -7.46
C CYS A 234 15.87 10.27 -8.30
N VAL A 235 16.84 10.38 -9.20
CA VAL A 235 16.90 11.48 -10.16
C VAL A 235 15.82 11.26 -11.22
N VAL A 236 14.96 12.27 -11.41
CA VAL A 236 13.89 12.26 -12.40
C VAL A 236 14.18 13.32 -13.47
N PRO A 237 14.22 12.95 -14.76
CA PRO A 237 14.30 13.93 -15.84
C PRO A 237 13.25 15.04 -15.71
N GLU A 238 13.66 16.31 -15.82
CA GLU A 238 12.77 17.47 -15.65
C GLU A 238 11.53 17.42 -16.55
N LYS A 239 11.67 16.83 -17.74
CA LYS A 239 10.58 16.66 -18.69
C LYS A 239 9.40 15.91 -18.06
N ILE A 240 9.67 14.86 -17.26
CA ILE A 240 8.62 14.07 -16.60
C ILE A 240 7.82 14.93 -15.63
N LEU A 241 8.50 15.74 -14.81
CA LEU A 241 7.83 16.64 -13.87
C LEU A 241 7.03 17.74 -14.58
N ARG A 242 7.57 18.28 -15.68
CA ARG A 242 6.86 19.29 -16.51
C ARG A 242 5.61 18.71 -17.17
N ASP A 243 5.68 17.48 -17.66
CA ASP A 243 4.55 16.82 -18.32
C ASP A 243 3.45 16.44 -17.32
N LEU A 244 3.83 16.07 -16.08
CA LEU A 244 2.90 15.68 -15.03
C LEU A 244 2.17 16.87 -14.36
N ASP A 245 2.82 18.03 -14.23
CA ASP A 245 2.24 19.20 -13.55
C ASP A 245 0.84 19.61 -14.05
N PRO A 246 0.55 19.68 -15.36
CA PRO A 246 -0.80 20.05 -15.84
C PRO A 246 -1.86 18.97 -15.60
N ILE A 247 -1.47 17.72 -15.34
CA ILE A 247 -2.38 16.58 -15.15
C ILE A 247 -2.42 16.06 -13.72
N LYS A 248 -1.72 16.71 -12.77
CA LYS A 248 -1.52 16.22 -11.40
C LYS A 248 -2.78 15.98 -10.57
N SER A 249 -3.92 16.57 -10.96
CA SER A 249 -5.23 16.38 -10.33
C SER A 249 -6.14 15.40 -11.07
N ASN A 250 -5.65 14.78 -12.16
CA ASN A 250 -6.36 13.80 -12.95
C ASN A 250 -5.61 12.46 -12.92
N ASP A 251 -5.96 11.62 -11.95
CA ASP A 251 -5.30 10.33 -11.74
C ASP A 251 -5.33 9.42 -12.98
N ALA A 252 -6.44 9.40 -13.72
CA ALA A 252 -6.53 8.60 -14.95
C ALA A 252 -5.52 9.08 -16.01
N ALA A 253 -5.34 10.39 -16.16
CA ALA A 253 -4.33 10.95 -17.07
C ALA A 253 -2.90 10.66 -16.58
N VAL A 254 -2.66 10.75 -15.26
CA VAL A 254 -1.35 10.43 -14.66
C VAL A 254 -0.99 8.96 -14.86
N LYS A 255 -1.93 8.03 -14.62
CA LYS A 255 -1.73 6.59 -14.87
C LYS A 255 -1.44 6.29 -16.33
N GLN A 256 -2.17 6.94 -17.25
CA GLN A 256 -1.93 6.81 -18.68
C GLN A 256 -0.51 7.27 -19.07
N TYR A 257 -0.11 8.45 -18.58
CA TYR A 257 1.24 8.96 -18.78
C TYR A 257 2.30 8.02 -18.20
N GLY A 258 2.09 7.54 -16.97
CA GLY A 258 2.98 6.62 -16.27
C GLY A 258 3.17 5.28 -16.99
N ALA A 259 2.09 4.72 -17.53
CA ALA A 259 2.14 3.49 -18.33
C ALA A 259 2.90 3.71 -19.66
N GLN A 260 2.69 4.86 -20.33
CA GLN A 260 3.42 5.18 -21.55
C GLN A 260 4.91 5.41 -21.29
N LEU A 261 5.25 6.18 -20.25
CA LEU A 261 6.64 6.42 -19.85
C LEU A 261 7.37 5.10 -19.54
N ALA A 262 6.73 4.19 -18.81
CA ALA A 262 7.32 2.89 -18.51
C ALA A 262 7.40 1.98 -19.76
N THR A 263 6.45 2.08 -20.69
CA THR A 263 6.52 1.40 -21.99
C THR A 263 7.76 1.84 -22.77
N ASP A 264 8.00 3.14 -22.86
CA ASP A 264 9.13 3.70 -23.60
C ASP A 264 10.47 3.27 -22.95
N LEU A 265 10.55 3.33 -21.62
CA LEU A 265 11.71 2.85 -20.87
C LEU A 265 11.98 1.35 -21.09
N VAL A 266 10.95 0.50 -21.06
CA VAL A 266 11.11 -0.94 -21.32
C VAL A 266 11.60 -1.17 -22.73
N LYS A 267 11.08 -0.45 -23.73
CA LYS A 267 11.56 -0.56 -25.12
C LYS A 267 13.05 -0.20 -25.23
N GLU A 268 13.47 0.92 -24.64
CA GLU A 268 14.89 1.33 -24.61
C GLU A 268 15.77 0.26 -23.92
N LEU A 269 15.33 -0.28 -22.77
CA LEU A 269 16.05 -1.32 -22.05
C LEU A 269 16.25 -2.59 -22.90
N ILE A 270 15.20 -3.04 -23.60
CA ILE A 270 15.27 -4.24 -24.44
C ILE A 270 16.09 -4.01 -25.70
N GLU A 271 15.91 -2.87 -26.37
CA GLU A 271 16.66 -2.51 -27.58
C GLU A 271 18.17 -2.37 -27.31
N SER A 272 18.54 -1.88 -26.13
CA SER A 272 19.94 -1.74 -25.71
C SER A 272 20.70 -3.07 -25.60
N ARG A 273 19.98 -4.18 -25.34
CA ARG A 273 20.53 -5.52 -25.04
C ARG A 273 21.50 -5.56 -23.85
N LEU A 274 21.54 -4.51 -23.02
CA LEU A 274 22.37 -4.46 -21.81
C LEU A 274 21.84 -5.37 -20.69
N VAL A 275 20.55 -5.70 -20.75
CA VAL A 275 19.81 -6.42 -19.72
C VAL A 275 19.04 -7.60 -20.33
N PRO A 276 18.82 -8.70 -19.58
CA PRO A 276 18.17 -9.90 -20.10
C PRO A 276 16.62 -9.87 -19.98
N GLY A 277 16.08 -8.90 -19.26
CA GLY A 277 14.66 -8.77 -18.94
C GLY A 277 14.41 -7.58 -18.04
N VAL A 278 13.21 -7.45 -17.48
CA VAL A 278 12.82 -6.36 -16.58
C VAL A 278 12.09 -6.87 -15.33
N HIS A 279 12.10 -6.08 -14.27
CA HIS A 279 11.40 -6.36 -13.02
C HIS A 279 10.35 -5.27 -12.76
N PHE A 280 9.07 -5.62 -12.74
CA PHE A 280 7.99 -4.65 -12.54
C PHE A 280 7.58 -4.55 -11.08
N CYS A 281 7.78 -3.38 -10.48
CA CYS A 281 7.20 -3.05 -9.19
C CYS A 281 5.72 -2.67 -9.41
N THR A 282 4.81 -3.59 -9.06
CA THR A 282 3.40 -3.49 -9.47
C THR A 282 2.55 -2.61 -8.56
N LEU A 283 3.00 -2.41 -7.31
CA LEU A 283 2.20 -1.84 -6.22
C LEU A 283 0.84 -2.55 -6.00
N ASN A 284 0.80 -3.87 -6.27
CA ASN A 284 -0.40 -4.70 -6.25
C ASN A 284 -1.49 -4.29 -7.26
N LEU A 285 -1.14 -3.48 -8.26
CA LEU A 285 -2.01 -3.04 -9.35
C LEU A 285 -1.82 -3.89 -10.60
N GLU A 286 -2.89 -4.09 -11.37
CA GLU A 286 -2.87 -4.94 -12.56
C GLU A 286 -2.68 -4.12 -13.82
N ARG A 287 -3.48 -3.05 -13.99
CA ARG A 287 -3.71 -2.51 -15.33
C ARG A 287 -2.54 -1.76 -15.90
N SER A 288 -1.80 -0.97 -15.12
CA SER A 288 -0.64 -0.25 -15.65
C SER A 288 0.41 -1.21 -16.19
N VAL A 289 0.68 -2.29 -15.45
CA VAL A 289 1.65 -3.31 -15.86
C VAL A 289 1.13 -4.08 -17.07
N ARG A 290 -0.14 -4.48 -17.06
CA ARG A 290 -0.78 -5.12 -18.22
C ARG A 290 -0.70 -4.24 -19.48
N THR A 291 -1.03 -2.96 -19.38
CA THR A 291 -0.94 -2.02 -20.50
C THR A 291 0.48 -1.92 -21.03
N ILE A 292 1.50 -1.91 -20.17
CA ILE A 292 2.90 -1.92 -20.60
C ILE A 292 3.21 -3.21 -21.36
N LEU A 293 2.83 -4.38 -20.83
CA LEU A 293 3.05 -5.68 -21.47
C LEU A 293 2.38 -5.76 -22.84
N GLU A 294 1.15 -5.27 -22.96
CA GLU A 294 0.41 -5.18 -24.23
C GLU A 294 1.11 -4.22 -25.22
N ASN A 295 1.57 -3.05 -24.76
CA ASN A 295 2.26 -2.06 -25.61
C ASN A 295 3.64 -2.52 -26.13
N VAL A 296 4.30 -3.44 -25.41
CA VAL A 296 5.57 -4.06 -25.84
C VAL A 296 5.36 -5.43 -26.49
N GLU A 297 4.11 -5.80 -26.76
CA GLU A 297 3.72 -7.05 -27.42
C GLU A 297 4.24 -8.31 -26.70
N TRP A 298 4.33 -8.26 -25.36
CA TRP A 298 4.65 -9.44 -24.53
C TRP A 298 3.41 -10.29 -24.25
N THR A 299 2.64 -10.49 -25.31
CA THR A 299 1.49 -11.38 -25.40
C THR A 299 1.89 -12.66 -26.11
N LEU A 300 1.22 -13.77 -25.79
CA LEU A 300 1.40 -15.03 -26.50
C LEU A 300 0.93 -14.87 -27.95
N ASP A 301 1.86 -14.90 -28.91
CA ASP A 301 1.52 -15.25 -30.29
C ASP A 301 0.85 -16.65 -30.28
N HIS A 302 -0.21 -16.84 -31.07
CA HIS A 302 -1.02 -18.07 -31.15
C HIS A 302 -0.27 -19.36 -31.60
N ALA A 303 1.04 -19.50 -31.38
CA ALA A 303 1.86 -20.56 -31.94
C ALA A 303 2.81 -21.30 -30.97
N HIS A 304 2.77 -21.08 -29.65
CA HIS A 304 3.61 -21.86 -28.73
C HIS A 304 2.87 -22.32 -27.48
N PRO A 305 2.64 -23.64 -27.29
CA PRO A 305 2.15 -24.15 -26.02
C PRO A 305 3.24 -23.94 -24.97
N VAL A 306 2.89 -23.22 -23.90
CA VAL A 306 3.71 -23.08 -22.70
C VAL A 306 3.93 -24.48 -22.11
N HIS A 307 5.18 -24.93 -22.05
CA HIS A 307 5.54 -26.05 -21.18
C HIS A 307 5.43 -25.56 -19.73
N GLY A 308 4.27 -25.78 -19.12
CA GLY A 308 4.12 -25.66 -17.67
C GLY A 308 5.11 -26.55 -16.94
N SER A 309 5.36 -26.22 -15.67
CA SER A 309 6.17 -26.99 -14.73
C SER A 309 5.96 -28.51 -14.87
N PRO A 310 7.01 -29.35 -14.75
CA PRO A 310 6.98 -30.80 -15.04
C PRO A 310 6.10 -31.66 -14.12
N ARG A 311 5.15 -31.08 -13.39
CA ARG A 311 4.21 -31.80 -12.52
C ARG A 311 2.84 -31.90 -13.19
N ALA A 312 2.51 -33.10 -13.67
CA ALA A 312 1.14 -33.45 -14.05
C ALA A 312 0.23 -33.43 -12.82
N ARG A 313 -0.84 -32.63 -12.84
CA ARG A 313 -1.91 -32.69 -11.83
C ARG A 313 -3.27 -32.63 -12.53
N HIS A 314 -4.10 -33.60 -12.19
CA HIS A 314 -5.36 -33.91 -12.87
C HIS A 314 -6.46 -32.96 -12.41
N ASN A 315 -7.04 -32.20 -13.34
CA ASN A 315 -8.30 -31.48 -13.09
C ASN A 315 -9.46 -32.42 -13.46
N GLN A 316 -10.35 -32.71 -12.50
CA GLN A 316 -11.60 -33.41 -12.78
C GLN A 316 -12.65 -32.41 -13.27
N LEU A 317 -13.09 -32.58 -14.52
CA LEU A 317 -14.29 -31.98 -15.10
C LEU A 317 -15.51 -32.80 -14.69
N ILE A 318 -16.62 -32.15 -14.32
CA ILE A 318 -17.96 -32.77 -14.25
C ILE A 318 -18.93 -31.97 -15.11
N SER A 319 -19.78 -32.72 -15.77
CA SER A 319 -20.53 -32.51 -17.01
C SER A 319 -21.88 -31.78 -16.91
N ASP A 320 -22.37 -31.41 -18.11
CA ASP A 320 -23.63 -30.76 -18.46
C ASP A 320 -24.90 -31.49 -18.00
N GLU A 321 -25.93 -30.73 -17.57
CA GLU A 321 -27.35 -31.03 -17.82
C GLU A 321 -28.26 -29.79 -17.66
N ALA A 322 -29.38 -29.78 -18.40
CA ALA A 322 -30.13 -28.60 -18.88
C ALA A 322 -31.11 -27.94 -17.88
N LEU A 323 -31.34 -26.63 -18.03
CA LEU A 323 -32.37 -25.85 -17.34
C LEU A 323 -33.63 -25.65 -18.22
N PRO A 324 -34.85 -25.66 -17.64
CA PRO A 324 -36.08 -25.33 -18.34
C PRO A 324 -36.36 -23.82 -18.37
N THR A 325 -36.84 -23.35 -19.51
CA THR A 325 -37.25 -21.96 -19.79
C THR A 325 -38.59 -21.60 -19.14
N VAL A 326 -38.70 -20.37 -18.65
CA VAL A 326 -39.99 -19.70 -18.42
C VAL A 326 -39.96 -18.32 -19.10
N GLU A 327 -40.70 -18.20 -20.18
CA GLU A 327 -40.95 -16.94 -20.89
C GLU A 327 -42.03 -16.10 -20.20
N GLY A 328 -41.85 -14.78 -20.24
CA GLY A 328 -42.96 -13.83 -20.29
C GLY A 328 -43.36 -13.17 -18.99
N GLN A 329 -42.66 -12.09 -18.59
CA GLN A 329 -43.28 -10.89 -18.02
C GLN A 329 -42.39 -9.64 -18.28
N PRO A 330 -42.99 -8.47 -18.57
CA PRO A 330 -42.23 -7.24 -18.81
C PRO A 330 -41.76 -6.65 -17.46
N ILE A 331 -40.45 -6.50 -17.31
CA ILE A 331 -39.84 -5.95 -16.10
C ILE A 331 -39.78 -4.43 -16.22
N SER A 332 -40.75 -3.74 -15.64
CA SER A 332 -40.62 -2.32 -15.29
C SER A 332 -40.46 -2.24 -13.78
N ILE A 333 -39.22 -2.06 -13.32
CA ILE A 333 -38.84 -1.92 -11.90
C ILE A 333 -38.52 -0.44 -11.68
N ARG A 334 -39.12 0.21 -10.68
CA ARG A 334 -38.75 1.58 -10.28
C ARG A 334 -37.50 1.52 -9.37
N ALA A 335 -36.75 2.61 -9.25
CA ALA A 335 -35.50 2.65 -8.46
C ALA A 335 -35.67 2.20 -6.99
N SER A 336 -36.85 2.40 -6.40
CA SER A 336 -37.23 1.86 -5.09
C SER A 336 -37.29 0.33 -5.06
N ASP A 337 -37.79 -0.26 -6.13
CA ASP A 337 -38.03 -1.69 -6.25
C ASP A 337 -36.68 -2.41 -6.53
N ALA A 338 -35.77 -1.77 -7.26
CA ALA A 338 -34.41 -2.26 -7.47
C ALA A 338 -33.59 -2.28 -6.15
N THR A 339 -33.79 -1.27 -5.29
CA THR A 339 -33.12 -1.19 -3.98
C THR A 339 -33.64 -2.27 -3.03
N GLN A 340 -34.95 -2.51 -2.99
CA GLN A 340 -35.54 -3.59 -2.20
C GLN A 340 -35.14 -4.98 -2.73
N LEU A 341 -35.05 -5.17 -4.04
CA LEU A 341 -34.60 -6.44 -4.65
C LEU A 341 -33.11 -6.71 -4.41
N ALA A 342 -32.27 -5.67 -4.37
CA ALA A 342 -30.86 -5.79 -4.01
C ALA A 342 -30.67 -6.18 -2.52
N GLN A 343 -31.43 -5.56 -1.61
CA GLN A 343 -31.45 -5.92 -0.18
C GLN A 343 -32.01 -7.33 0.06
N TRP A 344 -33.03 -7.75 -0.70
CA TRP A 344 -33.59 -9.10 -0.66
C TRP A 344 -32.57 -10.15 -1.14
N SER A 345 -31.76 -9.81 -2.15
CA SER A 345 -30.73 -10.70 -2.70
C SER A 345 -29.55 -10.88 -1.73
N LEU A 346 -29.16 -9.83 -1.01
CA LEU A 346 -28.12 -9.87 0.03
C LEU A 346 -28.53 -10.73 1.24
N SER A 347 -29.79 -10.64 1.68
CA SER A 347 -30.33 -11.42 2.80
C SER A 347 -30.49 -12.91 2.46
N ARG A 348 -30.72 -13.27 1.19
CA ARG A 348 -30.70 -14.67 0.73
C ARG A 348 -29.29 -15.22 0.53
N ALA A 349 -28.33 -14.41 0.09
CA ALA A 349 -26.93 -14.84 -0.04
C ALA A 349 -26.31 -15.21 1.32
N ALA A 350 -26.69 -14.50 2.39
CA ALA A 350 -26.28 -14.81 3.75
C ALA A 350 -26.91 -16.12 4.30
N ALA A 351 -28.10 -16.50 3.83
CA ALA A 351 -28.81 -17.71 4.25
C ALA A 351 -28.49 -18.96 3.40
N ALA A 352 -27.89 -18.80 2.22
CA ALA A 352 -27.62 -19.87 1.26
C ALA A 352 -26.12 -20.18 1.08
N ALA A 353 -25.33 -20.04 2.14
CA ALA A 353 -23.94 -20.51 2.19
C ALA A 353 -23.86 -22.05 2.26
N THR A 354 -24.41 -22.73 1.25
CA THR A 354 -24.04 -24.08 0.84
C THR A 354 -24.26 -24.18 -0.68
N SER A 355 -23.13 -24.24 -1.40
CA SER A 355 -22.96 -24.45 -2.85
C SER A 355 -23.03 -23.21 -3.76
N PRO A 356 -22.01 -22.97 -4.61
CA PRO A 356 -21.90 -21.77 -5.44
C PRO A 356 -22.61 -21.93 -6.79
N THR A 357 -23.55 -21.03 -7.09
CA THR A 357 -24.18 -20.88 -8.41
C THR A 357 -23.50 -19.74 -9.19
N LYS A 358 -23.09 -19.99 -10.43
CA LYS A 358 -22.59 -18.97 -11.38
C LYS A 358 -23.73 -18.43 -12.24
N LEU A 359 -23.74 -17.11 -12.48
CA LEU A 359 -24.57 -16.45 -13.50
C LEU A 359 -23.83 -16.45 -14.86
N PRO A 360 -24.54 -16.59 -16.01
CA PRO A 360 -23.93 -16.51 -17.34
C PRO A 360 -23.77 -15.05 -17.83
N PRO A 361 -22.94 -14.79 -18.86
CA PRO A 361 -22.73 -13.45 -19.39
C PRO A 361 -23.88 -13.01 -20.31
N ILE A 362 -24.30 -11.76 -20.17
CA ILE A 362 -25.27 -11.10 -21.06
C ILE A 362 -24.54 -10.68 -22.35
N PRO A 363 -24.97 -11.12 -23.55
CA PRO A 363 -24.38 -10.67 -24.80
C PRO A 363 -24.89 -9.27 -25.17
N GLY A 364 -23.97 -8.34 -25.40
CA GLY A 364 -24.28 -7.05 -26.04
C GLY A 364 -24.39 -5.87 -25.07
N VAL A 365 -23.27 -5.53 -24.40
CA VAL A 365 -23.05 -4.17 -23.92
C VAL A 365 -21.85 -3.61 -24.67
N ILE A 366 -22.09 -2.46 -25.30
CA ILE A 366 -21.15 -1.67 -26.09
C ILE A 366 -19.98 -1.27 -25.19
N PRO A 367 -18.70 -1.41 -25.60
CA PRO A 367 -17.57 -1.03 -24.76
C PRO A 367 -17.44 0.49 -24.75
N GLY A 368 -17.68 1.07 -23.59
CA GLY A 368 -17.51 2.48 -23.31
C GLY A 368 -18.55 2.94 -22.31
N VAL A 369 -18.08 3.67 -21.31
CA VAL A 369 -18.87 4.33 -20.25
C VAL A 369 -19.11 3.46 -19.01
N GLY A 370 -18.39 3.72 -17.90
CA GLY A 370 -18.92 3.34 -16.58
C GLY A 370 -17.99 3.11 -15.38
N GLU A 371 -16.67 2.96 -15.51
CA GLU A 371 -15.77 2.68 -14.37
C GLU A 371 -14.45 3.44 -14.55
N ASP A 372 -13.76 3.90 -13.50
CA ASP A 372 -12.38 4.39 -13.63
C ASP A 372 -11.56 3.25 -14.25
N PRO A 373 -11.15 3.36 -15.54
CA PRO A 373 -10.72 2.22 -16.32
C PRO A 373 -9.25 1.92 -16.02
N TRP A 374 -8.84 1.97 -14.75
CA TRP A 374 -7.46 1.70 -14.36
C TRP A 374 -7.40 0.60 -13.31
N ASP A 375 -8.14 0.61 -12.22
CA ASP A 375 -8.22 -0.59 -11.35
C ASP A 375 -9.56 -0.60 -10.61
N GLU A 376 -10.08 -1.79 -10.28
CA GLU A 376 -11.35 -1.97 -9.55
C GLU A 376 -11.34 -1.28 -8.18
N PHE A 377 -10.15 -1.16 -7.56
CA PHE A 377 -9.96 -0.49 -6.28
C PHE A 377 -8.74 0.43 -6.35
N PRO A 378 -8.87 1.74 -6.09
CA PRO A 378 -7.72 2.62 -5.95
C PRO A 378 -6.86 2.23 -4.73
N ASN A 379 -5.56 2.51 -4.80
CA ASN A 379 -4.66 2.35 -3.66
C ASN A 379 -4.87 3.49 -2.66
N GLY A 380 -4.85 3.17 -1.38
CA GLY A 380 -4.96 4.19 -0.35
C GLY A 380 -5.38 3.64 1.00
N ARG A 381 -5.32 4.51 1.99
CA ARG A 381 -5.72 4.22 3.37
C ARG A 381 -7.24 4.16 3.56
N PHE A 382 -7.98 4.95 2.78
CA PHE A 382 -9.43 5.07 2.89
C PHE A 382 -10.16 4.45 1.69
N THR A 383 -9.48 3.56 0.96
CA THR A 383 -10.06 2.84 -0.15
C THR A 383 -10.66 1.52 0.34
N ASP A 384 -11.30 0.78 -0.54
CA ASP A 384 -11.96 -0.48 -0.19
C ASP A 384 -10.98 -1.50 0.43
N VAL A 385 -11.35 -2.15 1.53
CA VAL A 385 -10.51 -3.20 2.18
C VAL A 385 -10.27 -4.41 1.30
N ARG A 386 -11.07 -4.58 0.25
CA ARG A 386 -10.88 -5.57 -0.81
C ARG A 386 -9.72 -5.18 -1.72
N SER A 387 -9.24 -3.93 -1.69
CA SER A 387 -8.03 -3.52 -2.38
C SER A 387 -6.83 -4.33 -1.88
N PRO A 388 -6.10 -5.02 -2.77
CA PRO A 388 -4.83 -5.66 -2.43
C PRO A 388 -3.77 -4.72 -1.85
N ALA A 389 -3.91 -3.41 -2.09
CA ALA A 389 -3.04 -2.37 -1.58
C ALA A 389 -3.68 -1.58 -0.42
N TYR A 390 -4.74 -2.12 0.20
CA TYR A 390 -5.40 -1.44 1.31
C TYR A 390 -4.40 -1.12 2.43
N GLY A 391 -4.36 0.16 2.84
CA GLY A 391 -3.44 0.65 3.87
C GLY A 391 -1.99 0.80 3.40
N GLU A 392 -1.66 0.44 2.16
CA GLU A 392 -0.32 0.56 1.56
C GLU A 392 -0.35 1.53 0.38
N ILE A 393 0.20 2.74 0.60
CA ILE A 393 0.19 3.81 -0.42
C ILE A 393 1.38 3.66 -1.38
N ASP A 394 2.53 3.21 -0.86
CA ASP A 394 3.82 3.23 -1.58
C ASP A 394 4.61 1.92 -1.47
N GLY A 395 4.12 0.91 -0.73
CA GLY A 395 4.77 -0.40 -0.59
C GLY A 395 5.94 -0.44 0.40
N TRP A 396 6.21 0.66 1.12
CA TRP A 396 7.32 0.79 2.06
C TRP A 396 6.90 0.64 3.54
N GLY A 397 5.69 0.13 3.83
CA GLY A 397 5.22 -0.22 5.18
C GLY A 397 4.91 0.96 6.11
N SER A 398 4.72 0.68 7.41
CA SER A 398 4.19 1.60 8.44
C SER A 398 5.22 2.53 9.12
N GLY A 399 6.50 2.50 8.73
CA GLY A 399 7.53 3.29 9.41
C GLY A 399 7.41 4.82 9.21
N LEU A 400 7.94 5.61 10.17
CA LEU A 400 8.17 7.06 9.99
C LEU A 400 8.84 7.34 8.63
N LYS A 401 8.26 8.28 7.88
CA LYS A 401 8.65 8.57 6.49
C LYS A 401 9.79 9.58 6.36
N ILE A 402 10.37 9.99 7.50
CA ILE A 402 11.53 10.87 7.59
C ILE A 402 12.64 10.23 8.42
N THR A 403 13.87 10.71 8.25
CA THR A 403 15.02 10.18 9.01
C THR A 403 14.89 10.50 10.51
N PRO A 404 15.42 9.66 11.42
CA PRO A 404 15.42 9.94 12.86
C PRO A 404 16.01 11.31 13.23
N THR A 405 17.12 11.71 12.59
CA THR A 405 17.76 13.01 12.79
C THR A 405 16.84 14.17 12.39
N GLN A 406 16.11 14.01 11.28
CA GLN A 406 15.12 14.98 10.85
C GLN A 406 13.94 15.04 11.81
N ALA A 407 13.43 13.89 12.25
CA ALA A 407 12.32 13.79 13.19
C ALA A 407 12.63 14.43 14.55
N LEU A 408 13.81 14.20 15.11
CA LEU A 408 14.24 14.85 16.36
C LEU A 408 14.34 16.38 16.22
N ARG A 409 14.72 16.87 15.04
CA ARG A 409 14.77 18.30 14.74
C ARG A 409 13.38 18.92 14.59
N GLU A 410 12.46 18.22 13.93
CA GLU A 410 11.12 18.73 13.63
C GLU A 410 10.15 18.58 14.81
N TRP A 411 10.21 17.47 15.55
CA TRP A 411 9.23 17.12 16.59
C TRP A 411 9.74 17.30 18.02
N GLY A 412 11.03 17.59 18.20
CA GLY A 412 11.62 17.88 19.50
C GLY A 412 11.64 16.66 20.43
N THR A 413 11.38 16.87 21.72
CA THR A 413 11.41 15.83 22.77
C THR A 413 10.20 15.98 23.67
N PRO A 414 9.01 15.55 23.23
CA PRO A 414 7.76 15.80 23.93
C PRO A 414 7.67 14.95 25.20
N THR A 415 7.40 15.57 26.34
CA THR A 415 7.30 14.91 27.65
C THR A 415 5.92 15.07 28.31
N SER A 416 5.03 15.82 27.65
CA SER A 416 3.73 16.20 28.19
C SER A 416 2.72 16.50 27.08
N ALA A 417 1.45 16.64 27.45
CA ALA A 417 0.38 17.06 26.54
C ALA A 417 0.62 18.46 25.97
N ALA A 418 1.24 19.36 26.74
CA ALA A 418 1.59 20.70 26.28
C ALA A 418 2.66 20.66 25.18
N ASP A 419 3.63 19.75 25.28
CA ASP A 419 4.65 19.57 24.25
C ASP A 419 4.03 18.99 22.97
N LEU A 420 3.15 17.98 23.08
CA LEU A 420 2.42 17.46 21.92
C LEU A 420 1.55 18.53 21.27
N ALA A 421 0.81 19.32 22.06
CA ALA A 421 0.03 20.44 21.54
C ALA A 421 0.90 21.42 20.76
N THR A 422 2.13 21.69 21.24
CA THR A 422 3.09 22.55 20.53
C THR A 422 3.44 21.98 19.16
N VAL A 423 3.77 20.69 19.08
CA VAL A 423 4.13 20.01 17.82
C VAL A 423 2.96 20.00 16.84
N PHE A 424 1.79 19.48 17.26
CA PHE A 424 0.62 19.36 16.39
C PHE A 424 0.12 20.72 15.93
N GLN A 425 0.09 21.73 16.81
CA GLN A 425 -0.33 23.07 16.40
C GLN A 425 0.70 23.80 15.55
N ALA A 426 2.01 23.56 15.72
CA ALA A 426 3.04 24.11 14.83
C ALA A 426 2.86 23.58 13.40
N TYR A 427 2.63 22.26 13.26
CA TYR A 427 2.29 21.64 11.98
C TYR A 427 1.02 22.25 11.37
N LEU A 428 -0.08 22.34 12.14
CA LEU A 428 -1.34 22.90 11.65
C LEU A 428 -1.23 24.36 11.21
N ARG A 429 -0.32 25.15 11.80
CA ARG A 429 -0.04 26.53 11.38
C ARG A 429 0.90 26.62 10.17
N GLY A 430 1.43 25.50 9.69
CA GLY A 430 2.39 25.47 8.59
C GLY A 430 3.76 26.04 8.98
N ASP A 431 4.21 25.82 10.22
CA ASP A 431 5.55 26.24 10.65
C ASP A 431 6.64 25.52 9.85
N GLU A 432 7.55 26.27 9.23
CA GLU A 432 8.66 25.73 8.44
C GLU A 432 9.59 24.81 9.26
N ARG A 433 9.63 24.97 10.60
CA ARG A 433 10.42 24.11 11.49
C ARG A 433 9.75 22.78 11.80
N THR A 434 8.42 22.71 11.67
CA THR A 434 7.61 21.51 11.92
C THR A 434 6.72 21.23 10.71
N PRO A 435 7.30 20.96 9.52
CA PRO A 435 6.53 20.78 8.28
C PRO A 435 5.79 19.44 8.23
N THR A 436 6.05 18.53 9.18
CA THR A 436 5.50 17.17 9.23
C THR A 436 5.05 16.79 10.64
N THR A 437 4.29 15.70 10.72
CA THR A 437 4.02 14.94 11.95
C THR A 437 4.37 13.46 11.72
N PRO A 438 4.44 12.63 12.77
CA PRO A 438 4.59 11.18 12.58
C PRO A 438 3.51 10.55 11.70
N PHE A 439 2.32 11.15 11.64
CA PHE A 439 1.16 10.67 10.87
C PHE A 439 1.05 11.28 9.48
N CYS A 440 1.82 12.34 9.17
CA CYS A 440 1.76 13.03 7.89
C CYS A 440 3.11 13.67 7.55
N ASP A 441 3.75 13.15 6.49
CA ASP A 441 5.04 13.60 5.97
C ASP A 441 4.95 14.73 4.95
N MET A 442 3.73 15.24 4.74
CA MET A 442 3.42 16.31 3.79
C MET A 442 2.91 17.55 4.52
N PRO A 443 3.14 18.76 3.95
CA PRO A 443 2.49 19.97 4.44
C PRO A 443 0.98 19.81 4.48
N LEU A 444 0.34 20.53 5.39
CA LEU A 444 -1.11 20.51 5.57
C LEU A 444 -1.84 20.79 4.23
N SER A 445 -2.80 19.94 3.88
CA SER A 445 -3.64 20.12 2.71
C SER A 445 -4.33 21.49 2.74
N PRO A 446 -4.38 22.25 1.62
CA PRO A 446 -5.07 23.54 1.57
C PRO A 446 -6.53 23.49 2.04
N GLU A 447 -7.22 22.35 1.88
CA GLU A 447 -8.60 22.16 2.32
C GLU A 447 -8.78 22.30 3.84
N SER A 448 -7.74 21.94 4.61
CA SER A 448 -7.77 22.02 6.07
C SER A 448 -7.84 23.45 6.58
N SER A 449 -7.52 24.45 5.74
CA SER A 449 -7.67 25.87 6.07
C SER A 449 -9.11 26.23 6.47
N LEU A 450 -10.12 25.54 5.92
CA LEU A 450 -11.53 25.75 6.22
C LEU A 450 -11.92 25.34 7.64
N ILE A 451 -11.18 24.41 8.24
CA ILE A 451 -11.45 23.83 9.57
C ILE A 451 -10.30 24.04 10.56
N LEU A 452 -9.28 24.81 10.16
CA LEU A 452 -8.07 25.05 10.94
C LEU A 452 -8.34 25.56 12.37
N PRO A 453 -9.26 26.53 12.60
CA PRO A 453 -9.57 26.96 13.97
C PRO A 453 -10.06 25.82 14.87
N HIS A 454 -10.85 24.89 14.31
CA HIS A 454 -11.35 23.73 15.05
C HIS A 454 -10.23 22.74 15.35
N LEU A 455 -9.38 22.44 14.36
CA LEU A 455 -8.23 21.55 14.54
C LEU A 455 -7.26 22.10 15.60
N LEU A 456 -6.99 23.41 15.61
CA LEU A 456 -6.16 24.03 16.65
C LEU A 456 -6.78 23.93 18.04
N ALA A 457 -8.10 24.08 18.16
CA ALA A 457 -8.81 23.93 19.44
C ALA A 457 -8.77 22.48 19.95
N LEU A 458 -8.96 21.49 19.07
CA LEU A 458 -8.85 20.07 19.40
C LEU A 458 -7.43 19.70 19.87
N ASN A 459 -6.40 20.15 19.15
CA ASN A 459 -4.99 19.92 19.50
C ASN A 459 -4.45 20.91 20.55
N SER A 460 -5.32 21.58 21.31
CA SER A 460 -4.88 22.40 22.45
C SER A 460 -4.47 21.50 23.61
N ALA A 461 -3.59 22.00 24.49
CA ALA A 461 -3.17 21.27 25.69
C ALA A 461 -4.36 20.94 26.62
N ASP A 462 -5.41 21.77 26.60
CA ASP A 462 -6.60 21.60 27.43
C ASP A 462 -7.54 20.51 26.90
N LYS A 463 -7.68 20.39 25.57
CA LYS A 463 -8.52 19.35 24.96
C LYS A 463 -7.76 18.05 24.75
N ALA A 464 -6.54 18.12 24.24
CA ALA A 464 -5.66 16.99 23.96
C ALA A 464 -6.26 15.95 23.00
N TYR A 465 -6.95 16.40 21.95
CA TYR A 465 -7.45 15.55 20.86
C TYR A 465 -6.43 15.59 19.73
N TRP A 466 -5.50 14.64 19.71
CA TRP A 466 -4.39 14.63 18.75
C TRP A 466 -4.88 14.17 17.38
N THR A 467 -5.20 15.12 16.50
CA THR A 467 -5.83 14.83 15.20
C THR A 467 -4.82 14.28 14.19
N VAL A 468 -5.17 13.18 13.53
CA VAL A 468 -4.31 12.46 12.57
C VAL A 468 -4.97 12.28 11.19
N GLY A 469 -6.23 12.70 11.05
CA GLY A 469 -6.94 12.77 9.78
C GLY A 469 -8.14 13.68 9.91
N SER A 470 -8.45 14.46 8.86
CA SER A 470 -9.62 15.33 8.85
C SER A 470 -9.97 15.73 7.43
N GLN A 471 -11.25 15.99 7.18
CA GLN A 471 -11.71 16.70 5.99
C GLN A 471 -12.91 17.60 6.31
N PRO A 472 -13.05 18.75 5.63
CA PRO A 472 -14.23 19.60 5.77
C PRO A 472 -15.46 18.97 5.12
N ALA A 473 -16.64 19.50 5.43
CA ALA A 473 -17.83 19.20 4.64
C ALA A 473 -17.82 20.03 3.35
N VAL A 474 -18.18 19.41 2.24
CA VAL A 474 -18.27 20.04 0.92
C VAL A 474 -19.61 19.68 0.28
N ASP A 475 -20.37 20.71 -0.11
CA ASP A 475 -21.64 20.57 -0.80
C ASP A 475 -21.49 21.04 -2.25
N ALA A 476 -21.36 20.08 -3.17
CA ALA A 476 -21.32 20.29 -4.62
C ALA A 476 -20.23 21.28 -5.11
N ALA A 477 -18.98 21.11 -4.67
CA ALA A 477 -17.86 21.84 -5.26
C ALA A 477 -17.68 21.41 -6.73
N SER A 478 -17.19 22.31 -7.57
CA SER A 478 -16.84 21.96 -8.95
C SER A 478 -15.77 20.86 -8.97
N SER A 479 -15.89 19.88 -9.86
CA SER A 479 -14.81 18.93 -10.19
C SER A 479 -13.49 19.60 -10.61
N ALA A 480 -13.55 20.84 -11.09
CA ALA A 480 -12.38 21.66 -11.42
C ALA A 480 -11.96 22.63 -10.30
N ASP A 481 -12.54 22.53 -9.11
CA ASP A 481 -12.18 23.33 -7.96
C ASP A 481 -10.69 23.10 -7.59
N PRO A 482 -9.90 24.15 -7.36
CA PRO A 482 -8.46 24.01 -7.11
C PRO A 482 -8.12 23.34 -5.77
N MET A 483 -9.08 23.23 -4.85
CA MET A 483 -8.89 22.69 -3.51
C MET A 483 -9.55 21.32 -3.34
N HIS A 484 -10.80 21.17 -3.80
CA HIS A 484 -11.58 19.95 -3.62
C HIS A 484 -11.84 19.18 -4.93
N GLY A 485 -11.50 19.76 -6.07
CA GLY A 485 -11.81 19.21 -7.38
C GLY A 485 -10.95 17.99 -7.72
N TRP A 486 -11.61 16.94 -8.18
CA TRP A 486 -11.01 15.75 -8.77
C TRP A 486 -11.96 15.16 -9.81
N GLY A 487 -11.45 14.22 -10.60
CA GLY A 487 -12.22 13.55 -11.65
C GLY A 487 -12.45 14.41 -12.91
N PRO A 488 -13.34 13.96 -13.81
CA PRO A 488 -13.63 14.68 -15.06
C PRO A 488 -14.21 16.08 -14.86
N VAL A 489 -13.77 17.02 -15.69
CA VAL A 489 -14.29 18.39 -15.72
C VAL A 489 -15.79 18.39 -16.02
N GLY A 490 -16.54 19.22 -15.28
CA GLY A 490 -17.99 19.41 -15.44
C GLY A 490 -18.85 18.59 -14.49
N GLY A 491 -18.24 17.81 -13.60
CA GLY A 491 -18.91 17.18 -12.46
C GLY A 491 -18.88 18.01 -11.17
N TYR A 492 -19.42 17.41 -10.10
CA TYR A 492 -19.50 17.98 -8.76
C TYR A 492 -18.95 17.00 -7.71
N VAL A 493 -18.22 17.52 -6.73
CA VAL A 493 -17.60 16.78 -5.63
C VAL A 493 -18.30 17.12 -4.31
N PHE A 494 -18.45 16.11 -3.47
CA PHE A 494 -19.08 16.20 -2.16
C PHE A 494 -18.21 15.52 -1.09
N GLN A 495 -18.23 16.07 0.12
CA GLN A 495 -17.52 15.52 1.28
C GLN A 495 -18.39 15.63 2.53
N LYS A 496 -18.45 14.56 3.33
CA LYS A 496 -18.90 14.63 4.73
C LYS A 496 -17.75 15.11 5.60
N ALA A 497 -18.03 15.95 6.59
CA ALA A 497 -17.02 16.26 7.60
C ALA A 497 -16.66 14.99 8.38
N PHE A 498 -15.37 14.71 8.50
CA PHE A 498 -14.86 13.72 9.45
C PHE A 498 -13.60 14.24 10.13
N VAL A 499 -13.34 13.72 11.31
CA VAL A 499 -12.06 13.88 12.00
C VAL A 499 -11.68 12.60 12.70
N GLU A 500 -10.40 12.30 12.71
CA GLU A 500 -9.82 11.18 13.42
C GLU A 500 -8.72 11.67 14.36
N PHE A 501 -8.73 11.21 15.60
CA PHE A 501 -7.83 11.67 16.65
C PHE A 501 -7.57 10.62 17.72
N PHE A 502 -6.48 10.80 18.47
CA PHE A 502 -6.21 10.02 19.69
C PHE A 502 -6.72 10.76 20.93
N VAL A 503 -7.38 10.02 21.83
CA VAL A 503 -7.89 10.51 23.12
C VAL A 503 -7.81 9.45 24.23
N PRO A 504 -7.81 9.83 25.51
CA PRO A 504 -7.93 8.88 26.62
C PRO A 504 -9.33 8.26 26.69
N LEU A 505 -9.45 7.08 27.33
CA LEU A 505 -10.72 6.35 27.48
C LEU A 505 -11.86 7.19 28.09
N SER A 506 -11.55 8.11 29.01
CA SER A 506 -12.56 8.99 29.62
C SER A 506 -13.28 9.86 28.58
N GLU A 507 -12.56 10.30 27.55
CA GLU A 507 -13.15 11.10 26.47
C GLU A 507 -13.95 10.24 25.49
N VAL A 508 -13.53 8.98 25.24
CA VAL A 508 -14.34 8.02 24.47
C VAL A 508 -15.71 7.84 25.13
N GLN A 509 -15.72 7.56 26.44
CA GLN A 509 -16.95 7.40 27.21
C GLN A 509 -17.81 8.67 27.22
N ARG A 510 -17.18 9.85 27.26
CA ARG A 510 -17.88 11.14 27.16
C ARG A 510 -18.56 11.31 25.79
N LEU A 511 -17.87 10.95 24.71
CA LEU A 511 -18.40 11.00 23.35
C LEU A 511 -19.55 10.02 23.17
N GLU A 512 -19.44 8.78 23.66
CA GLU A 512 -20.51 7.80 23.65
C GLU A 512 -21.76 8.31 24.38
N ALA A 513 -21.60 8.82 25.60
CA ALA A 513 -22.71 9.37 26.38
C ALA A 513 -23.38 10.55 25.65
N LYS A 514 -22.60 11.41 24.98
CA LYS A 514 -23.13 12.53 24.19
C LYS A 514 -23.92 12.03 22.99
N LEU A 515 -23.42 11.03 22.26
CA LEU A 515 -24.14 10.42 21.13
C LEU A 515 -25.48 9.81 21.57
N VAL A 516 -25.49 9.07 22.67
CA VAL A 516 -26.71 8.48 23.24
C VAL A 516 -27.73 9.56 23.60
N SER A 517 -27.28 10.67 24.20
CA SER A 517 -28.17 11.79 24.57
C SER A 517 -28.78 12.51 23.37
N MET A 518 -28.10 12.51 22.22
CA MET A 518 -28.56 13.15 20.98
C MET A 518 -29.49 12.25 20.16
N SER A 519 -29.42 10.93 20.34
CA SER A 519 -30.30 9.94 19.70
C SER A 519 -31.68 9.79 20.37
N ALA A 520 -32.13 10.75 21.18
CA ALA A 520 -33.41 10.70 21.87
C ALA A 520 -34.60 11.03 20.95
N GLU A 521 -35.73 10.37 21.25
CA GLU A 521 -37.01 10.23 20.53
C GLU A 521 -37.38 11.36 19.55
N GLY A 522 -37.66 10.98 18.30
CA GLY A 522 -38.48 11.80 17.39
C GLY A 522 -39.89 12.01 17.97
N ALA A 523 -40.58 13.07 17.54
CA ALA A 523 -41.93 13.41 18.03
C ALA A 523 -43.00 12.30 17.81
N ASP A 524 -42.67 11.24 17.07
CA ASP A 524 -43.50 10.08 16.74
C ASP A 524 -43.06 8.78 17.43
N GLY A 525 -42.05 8.82 18.31
CA GLY A 525 -41.50 7.64 18.99
C GLY A 525 -40.63 6.74 18.08
N SER A 526 -40.28 7.20 16.88
CA SER A 526 -39.30 6.51 16.03
C SER A 526 -37.86 6.79 16.54
N PRO A 527 -36.95 5.79 16.49
CA PRO A 527 -35.55 6.01 16.84
C PRO A 527 -34.91 6.96 15.82
N THR A 528 -34.57 8.17 16.27
CA THR A 528 -33.78 9.13 15.52
C THR A 528 -32.35 8.60 15.42
N GLN A 529 -31.99 8.10 14.24
CA GLN A 529 -30.63 7.64 13.98
C GLN A 529 -29.67 8.82 14.18
N SER A 530 -28.66 8.66 15.04
CA SER A 530 -27.62 9.66 15.25
C SER A 530 -27.03 10.09 13.91
N LEU A 531 -26.93 11.40 13.66
CA LEU A 531 -26.27 11.96 12.47
C LEU A 531 -24.75 11.80 12.51
N ILE A 532 -24.21 11.19 13.57
CA ILE A 532 -22.78 10.97 13.74
C ILE A 532 -22.52 9.48 13.87
N SER A 533 -21.64 8.98 13.00
CA SER A 533 -21.01 7.66 13.15
C SER A 533 -19.69 7.78 13.89
N MET A 534 -19.43 6.88 14.83
CA MET A 534 -18.21 6.80 15.62
C MET A 534 -17.60 5.40 15.54
N TYR A 535 -16.30 5.35 15.28
CA TYR A 535 -15.46 4.16 15.46
C TYR A 535 -14.38 4.49 16.48
N ALA A 536 -14.20 3.66 17.50
CA ALA A 536 -13.19 3.87 18.54
C ALA A 536 -12.51 2.55 18.88
N ALA A 537 -11.17 2.53 18.91
CA ALA A 537 -10.43 1.33 19.31
C ALA A 537 -9.09 1.66 19.96
N ASN A 538 -8.59 0.73 20.77
CA ASN A 538 -7.26 0.83 21.36
C ASN A 538 -6.29 -0.26 20.85
N ARG A 539 -5.03 -0.15 21.27
CA ARG A 539 -3.99 -1.12 20.91
C ARG A 539 -4.28 -2.54 21.43
N ARG A 540 -4.94 -2.66 22.60
CA ARG A 540 -5.26 -3.95 23.25
C ARG A 540 -6.38 -4.74 22.55
N GLY A 541 -7.05 -4.14 21.56
CA GLY A 541 -8.11 -4.78 20.79
C GLY A 541 -9.52 -4.47 21.30
N ASP A 542 -9.67 -3.59 22.29
CA ASP A 542 -10.98 -3.09 22.67
C ASP A 542 -11.51 -2.19 21.54
N TYR A 543 -12.81 -2.31 21.25
CA TYR A 543 -13.48 -1.62 20.16
C TYR A 543 -14.89 -1.18 20.58
N ALA A 544 -15.28 0.03 20.19
CA ALA A 544 -16.58 0.63 20.43
C ALA A 544 -17.07 1.36 19.17
N THR A 545 -18.35 1.20 18.84
CA THR A 545 -18.97 1.85 17.68
C THR A 545 -20.47 2.03 17.91
N ASN A 546 -21.05 3.05 17.28
CA ASN A 546 -22.51 3.23 17.18
C ASN A 546 -23.05 2.88 15.78
N THR A 547 -22.21 2.33 14.90
CA THR A 547 -22.59 1.91 13.55
C THR A 547 -23.11 0.49 13.52
N GLN A 548 -23.89 0.14 12.50
CA GLN A 548 -24.25 -1.25 12.26
C GLN A 548 -23.02 -2.05 11.80
N LYS A 549 -23.01 -3.35 12.09
CA LYS A 549 -21.99 -4.27 11.58
C LYS A 549 -21.99 -4.24 10.05
N ASP A 550 -20.80 -4.20 9.46
CA ASP A 550 -20.57 -4.12 8.01
C ASP A 550 -21.10 -2.83 7.34
N ALA A 551 -21.39 -1.77 8.13
CA ALA A 551 -21.77 -0.48 7.58
C ALA A 551 -20.60 0.22 6.90
N VAL A 552 -20.80 0.59 5.62
CA VAL A 552 -19.83 1.35 4.82
C VAL A 552 -20.27 2.80 4.72
N ASN A 553 -19.44 3.73 5.19
CA ASN A 553 -19.70 5.15 5.08
C ASN A 553 -18.89 5.77 3.93
N ALA A 554 -19.54 6.07 2.81
CA ALA A 554 -18.95 6.96 1.81
C ALA A 554 -18.85 8.38 2.40
N VAL A 555 -17.62 8.89 2.47
CA VAL A 555 -17.34 10.23 3.02
C VAL A 555 -16.88 11.22 1.95
N THR A 556 -16.42 10.75 0.80
CA THR A 556 -16.12 11.59 -0.37
C THR A 556 -16.64 10.92 -1.64
N TRP A 557 -17.42 11.66 -2.43
CA TRP A 557 -17.97 11.17 -3.69
C TRP A 557 -18.08 12.27 -4.74
N GLY A 558 -18.11 11.86 -6.00
CA GLY A 558 -18.22 12.72 -7.16
C GLY A 558 -19.34 12.27 -8.09
N VAL A 559 -20.03 13.24 -8.69
CA VAL A 559 -21.04 13.03 -9.73
C VAL A 559 -20.54 13.66 -11.01
N PHE A 560 -20.22 12.84 -12.00
CA PHE A 560 -19.57 13.30 -13.24
C PHE A 560 -20.45 13.06 -14.47
N PRO A 561 -20.38 13.93 -15.50
CA PRO A 561 -21.16 13.75 -16.72
C PRO A 561 -20.89 12.42 -17.41
N GLY A 562 -21.94 11.63 -17.64
CA GLY A 562 -21.84 10.36 -18.32
C GLY A 562 -21.07 9.28 -17.55
N GLN A 563 -20.98 9.36 -16.22
CA GLN A 563 -20.40 8.31 -15.38
C GLN A 563 -21.35 7.97 -14.24
N GLU A 564 -21.19 6.78 -13.67
CA GLU A 564 -21.82 6.44 -12.39
C GLU A 564 -21.22 7.29 -11.26
N ILE A 565 -21.87 7.31 -10.09
CA ILE A 565 -21.35 8.01 -8.92
C ILE A 565 -20.04 7.33 -8.50
N GLN A 566 -18.98 8.12 -8.39
CA GLN A 566 -17.69 7.62 -7.93
C GLN A 566 -17.49 7.96 -6.46
N GLN A 567 -17.06 6.98 -5.67
CA GLN A 567 -16.66 7.17 -4.28
C GLN A 567 -15.15 6.99 -4.16
N SER A 568 -14.44 8.02 -3.71
CA SER A 568 -12.97 7.98 -3.57
C SER A 568 -12.53 7.60 -2.16
N THR A 569 -13.37 7.90 -1.16
CA THR A 569 -13.05 7.72 0.27
C THR A 569 -14.22 7.10 1.00
N ILE A 570 -13.96 5.96 1.64
CA ILE A 570 -14.90 5.28 2.54
C ILE A 570 -14.29 5.11 3.93
N ILE A 571 -15.16 5.03 4.94
CA ILE A 571 -14.78 4.67 6.30
C ILE A 571 -15.72 3.56 6.77
N GLU A 572 -15.16 2.45 7.23
CA GLU A 572 -15.87 1.27 7.72
C GLU A 572 -15.06 0.59 8.83
N GLU A 573 -15.69 -0.35 9.54
CA GLU A 573 -15.06 -1.05 10.67
C GLU A 573 -13.75 -1.76 10.30
N ILE A 574 -13.74 -2.54 9.22
CA ILE A 574 -12.56 -3.31 8.81
C ILE A 574 -11.41 -2.37 8.44
N SER A 575 -11.71 -1.31 7.69
CA SER A 575 -10.74 -0.27 7.33
C SER A 575 -10.16 0.39 8.59
N PHE A 576 -11.03 0.83 9.49
CA PHE A 576 -10.63 1.50 10.72
C PHE A 576 -9.74 0.61 11.60
N LEU A 577 -10.10 -0.66 11.78
CA LEU A 577 -9.34 -1.61 12.60
C LEU A 577 -7.97 -1.95 11.97
N ALA A 578 -7.88 -2.04 10.66
CA ALA A 578 -6.61 -2.24 9.96
C ALA A 578 -5.70 -1.01 10.03
N TRP A 579 -6.26 0.20 9.91
CA TRP A 579 -5.51 1.45 10.12
C TRP A 579 -5.05 1.61 11.57
N LYS A 580 -5.91 1.27 12.54
CA LYS A 580 -5.61 1.36 13.98
C LYS A 580 -4.27 0.70 14.33
N GLU A 581 -3.98 -0.48 13.78
CA GLU A 581 -2.72 -1.17 14.03
C GLU A 581 -1.51 -0.29 13.68
N GLU A 582 -1.48 0.25 12.46
CA GLU A 582 -0.42 1.16 12.00
C GLU A 582 -0.40 2.48 12.79
N ALA A 583 -1.56 3.05 13.10
CA ALA A 583 -1.64 4.31 13.84
C ALA A 583 -0.97 4.20 15.23
N PHE A 584 -1.16 3.06 15.92
CA PHE A 584 -0.49 2.80 17.19
C PHE A 584 0.98 2.41 17.02
N GLU A 585 1.34 1.75 15.92
CA GLU A 585 2.76 1.52 15.58
C GLU A 585 3.50 2.85 15.40
N ILE A 586 2.92 3.83 14.69
CA ILE A 586 3.53 5.15 14.48
C ILE A 586 3.86 5.85 15.80
N TRP A 587 3.00 5.74 16.84
CA TRP A 587 3.33 6.26 18.17
C TRP A 587 4.53 5.56 18.79
N GLN A 588 4.59 4.23 18.68
CA GLN A 588 5.74 3.47 19.17
C GLN A 588 7.01 3.83 18.41
N GLU A 589 6.92 4.02 17.10
CA GLU A 589 8.03 4.48 16.26
C GLU A 589 8.52 5.87 16.66
N TRP A 590 7.61 6.79 16.93
CA TRP A 590 7.96 8.11 17.43
C TRP A 590 8.65 8.01 18.79
N ALA A 591 8.12 7.18 19.69
CA ALA A 591 8.75 6.90 20.97
C ALA A 591 10.18 6.35 20.78
N ARG A 592 10.45 5.58 19.70
CA ARG A 592 11.76 4.91 19.45
C ARG A 592 12.86 5.87 19.03
N LEU A 593 12.54 7.13 18.80
CA LEU A 593 13.53 8.19 18.62
C LEU A 593 14.24 8.57 19.92
N TYR A 594 13.67 8.23 21.07
CA TYR A 594 14.16 8.64 22.38
C TYR A 594 14.69 7.46 23.20
N PRO A 595 15.80 7.65 23.95
CA PRO A 595 16.38 6.59 24.75
C PRO A 595 15.38 5.95 25.70
N ARG A 596 15.55 4.65 25.94
CA ARG A 596 14.72 3.89 26.89
C ARG A 596 14.75 4.50 28.28
N GLY A 597 13.58 4.58 28.91
CA GLY A 597 13.40 5.20 30.22
C GLY A 597 13.49 6.73 30.22
N SER A 598 13.70 7.38 29.07
CA SER A 598 13.60 8.84 28.99
C SER A 598 12.15 9.30 29.22
N PRO A 599 11.93 10.49 29.79
CA PRO A 599 10.57 11.01 29.99
C PRO A 599 9.74 11.07 28.70
N ALA A 600 10.38 11.39 27.57
CA ALA A 600 9.71 11.45 26.27
C ALA A 600 9.28 10.06 25.78
N ARG A 601 10.17 9.07 25.87
CA ARG A 601 9.85 7.67 25.56
C ARG A 601 8.67 7.18 26.40
N SER A 602 8.74 7.35 27.71
CA SER A 602 7.69 6.90 28.63
C SER A 602 6.35 7.58 28.38
N TYR A 603 6.35 8.88 28.05
CA TYR A 603 5.12 9.61 27.76
C TYR A 603 4.48 9.11 26.45
N LEU A 604 5.25 8.97 25.38
CA LEU A 604 4.75 8.50 24.07
C LEU A 604 4.31 7.03 24.11
N ASP A 605 5.04 6.16 24.83
CA ASP A 605 4.60 4.78 25.07
C ASP A 605 3.28 4.75 25.85
N GLY A 606 3.12 5.61 26.87
CA GLY A 606 1.87 5.75 27.61
C GLY A 606 0.69 6.16 26.72
N VAL A 607 0.92 7.05 25.75
CA VAL A 607 -0.09 7.38 24.73
C VAL A 607 -0.40 6.15 23.88
N ALA A 608 0.61 5.46 23.36
CA ALA A 608 0.43 4.27 22.50
C ALA A 608 -0.33 3.12 23.19
N ASP A 609 -0.09 2.92 24.49
CA ASP A 609 -0.59 1.77 25.24
C ASP A 609 -1.97 2.02 25.88
N GLU A 610 -2.28 3.25 26.26
CA GLU A 610 -3.50 3.58 27.03
C GLU A 610 -4.58 4.32 26.23
N TRP A 611 -4.21 5.04 25.18
CA TRP A 611 -5.14 5.89 24.44
C TRP A 611 -5.93 5.11 23.40
N TRP A 612 -6.97 5.77 22.89
CA TRP A 612 -7.88 5.26 21.89
C TRP A 612 -7.78 6.12 20.63
N LEU A 613 -7.73 5.46 19.48
CA LEU A 613 -8.00 6.09 18.21
C LEU A 613 -9.52 6.22 18.06
N VAL A 614 -10.00 7.39 17.64
CA VAL A 614 -11.42 7.67 17.42
C VAL A 614 -11.60 8.33 16.07
N SER A 615 -12.52 7.81 15.26
CA SER A 615 -12.96 8.41 13.99
C SER A 615 -14.44 8.79 14.09
N LEU A 616 -14.76 10.06 13.79
CA LEU A 616 -16.12 10.60 13.83
C LEU A 616 -16.50 11.20 12.49
N ILE A 617 -17.67 10.83 11.99
CA ILE A 617 -18.21 11.26 10.69
C ILE A 617 -19.56 11.92 10.93
N HIS A 618 -19.75 13.13 10.44
CA HIS A 618 -21.06 13.79 10.44
C HIS A 618 -21.76 13.60 9.09
N HIS A 619 -22.97 13.06 9.11
CA HIS A 619 -23.70 12.67 7.90
C HIS A 619 -24.40 13.83 7.19
N ASP A 620 -24.72 14.91 7.90
CA ASP A 620 -25.21 16.14 7.28
C ASP A 620 -24.04 16.97 6.77
N TYR A 621 -23.68 16.78 5.50
CA TYR A 621 -22.62 17.52 4.82
C TYR A 621 -23.04 18.96 4.45
N LYS A 622 -24.31 19.32 4.60
CA LYS A 622 -24.78 20.70 4.36
C LYS A 622 -24.49 21.61 5.54
N ASP A 623 -24.45 21.05 6.74
CA ASP A 623 -24.05 21.76 7.95
C ASP A 623 -22.56 21.56 8.22
N LYS A 624 -21.74 22.43 7.61
CA LYS A 624 -20.28 22.40 7.70
C LYS A 624 -19.71 22.47 9.13
N ASP A 625 -20.50 22.98 10.07
CA ASP A 625 -20.05 23.28 11.44
C ASP A 625 -20.56 22.25 12.46
N ALA A 626 -21.46 21.34 12.06
CA ALA A 626 -22.15 20.43 12.98
C ALA A 626 -21.21 19.47 13.72
N LEU A 627 -20.23 18.87 13.01
CA LEU A 627 -19.22 18.00 13.63
C LEU A 627 -18.40 18.76 14.69
N TRP A 628 -18.01 19.99 14.37
CA TRP A 628 -17.12 20.77 15.21
C TRP A 628 -17.84 21.29 16.46
N ARG A 629 -19.12 21.69 16.34
CA ARG A 629 -19.98 21.99 17.50
C ARG A 629 -20.12 20.76 18.40
N PHE A 630 -20.34 19.57 17.82
CA PHE A 630 -20.40 18.33 18.59
C PHE A 630 -19.11 18.05 19.39
N LEU A 631 -17.94 18.41 18.87
CA LEU A 631 -16.67 18.13 19.55
C LEU A 631 -16.26 19.20 20.57
N LEU A 632 -16.53 20.47 20.28
CA LEU A 632 -16.01 21.60 21.04
C LEU A 632 -16.94 22.08 22.14
N GLU A 633 -18.25 21.97 21.94
CA GLU A 633 -19.31 22.25 22.93
C GLU A 633 -19.54 21.04 23.84
#